data_AF-A0A6J3C6M5-F1
#
_entry.id   AF-A0A6J3C6M5-F1
#
_cell.length_a   1.000
_cell.length_b   1.000
_cell.length_c   1.000
_cell.angle_alpha   90.00
_cell.angle_beta   90.00
_cell.angle_gamma   90.00
#
_symmetry.space_group_name_H-M   'P 1'
#
loop_
_entity.id
_entity.type
_entity.pdbx_description
1 polymer ?
#
loop_
_entity_poly.entity_id
_entity_poly.type
_entity_poly.pdbx_seq_one_letter_code
_entity_poly.pdbx_strand_id
1 'polypeptide(L)'
;MIMVYSVLLLAIATVGYAEQRTALYPAEKVGQFLGIFTNCISEAGATEDSLIKLKEVKLSDDKNFNKYLYCVLVTSGYSDKDGHVTEEKTVELFPESDRKIVKEVIEECNKNQGIEAADAALAFYKCFIEKSPVVLVIRQ
;
A
#
# COMPACT_ATOMS: atom_id res chain seq x y z
N MET A 1 28.52 3.21 44.31
CA MET A 1 28.35 2.29 43.17
C MET A 1 26.98 2.50 42.52
N ILE A 2 26.80 3.61 41.78
CA ILE A 2 25.59 3.86 40.94
C ILE A 2 26.00 4.36 39.54
N MET A 3 27.29 4.69 39.33
CA MET A 3 27.82 5.26 38.09
C MET A 3 28.23 4.21 37.03
N VAL A 4 27.57 3.04 37.05
CA VAL A 4 27.82 1.93 36.11
C VAL A 4 26.53 1.44 35.41
N TYR A 5 25.35 1.87 35.88
CA TYR A 5 24.07 1.57 35.23
C TYR A 5 23.71 2.54 34.09
N SER A 6 24.50 3.60 33.90
CA SER A 6 24.27 4.66 32.91
C SER A 6 24.88 4.36 31.53
N VAL A 7 25.52 3.20 31.32
CA VAL A 7 26.22 2.88 30.05
C VAL A 7 25.83 1.49 29.48
N LEU A 8 25.02 0.70 30.17
CA LEU A 8 24.57 -0.62 29.72
C LEU A 8 23.03 -0.64 29.63
N LEU A 9 22.44 -0.28 28.47
CA LEU A 9 21.21 -0.92 27.93
C LEU A 9 20.56 -0.28 26.69
N LEU A 10 21.13 0.75 26.05
CA LEU A 10 20.58 1.22 24.76
C LEU A 10 21.70 1.45 23.75
N ALA A 11 22.44 0.37 23.45
CA ALA A 11 22.86 0.14 22.08
C ALA A 11 21.59 -0.17 21.28
N ILE A 12 20.80 0.88 21.00
CA ILE A 12 19.82 0.82 19.92
C ILE A 12 20.72 0.65 18.71
N ALA A 13 20.91 -0.60 18.28
CA ALA A 13 21.24 -0.86 16.90
C ALA A 13 20.23 -0.02 16.13
N THR A 14 20.69 1.08 15.53
CA THR A 14 19.92 1.80 14.55
C THR A 14 19.78 0.80 13.42
N VAL A 15 18.79 -0.09 13.53
CA VAL A 15 18.20 -0.78 12.39
C VAL A 15 17.97 0.36 11.44
N GLY A 16 18.73 0.38 10.34
CA GLY A 16 18.57 1.39 9.32
C GLY A 16 17.18 1.23 8.76
N TYR A 17 16.20 1.91 9.37
CA TYR A 17 14.94 2.20 8.72
C TYR A 17 15.33 3.11 7.57
N ALA A 18 15.56 2.55 6.39
CA ALA A 18 15.58 3.34 5.18
C ALA A 18 14.24 4.09 5.19
N GLU A 19 14.28 5.42 5.25
CA GLU A 19 13.05 6.21 5.16
C GLU A 19 12.36 5.84 3.84
N GLN A 20 11.16 5.25 3.95
CA GLN A 20 10.35 4.90 2.80
C GLN A 20 10.00 6.20 2.06
N ARG A 21 10.48 6.32 0.82
CA ARG A 21 10.28 7.54 0.04
C ARG A 21 8.92 7.53 -0.64
N THR A 22 8.45 8.72 -1.00
CA THR A 22 7.21 8.88 -1.75
C THR A 22 7.50 9.25 -3.19
N ALA A 23 6.72 8.71 -4.11
CA ALA A 23 6.65 9.13 -5.49
C ALA A 23 5.23 9.64 -5.78
N LEU A 24 5.12 10.59 -6.71
CA LEU A 24 3.81 11.12 -7.10
C LEU A 24 3.13 10.18 -8.07
N TYR A 25 1.82 9.98 -7.86
CA TYR A 25 0.98 9.32 -8.84
C TYR A 25 0.99 10.11 -10.16
N PRO A 26 1.14 9.46 -11.34
CA PRO A 26 1.13 10.18 -12.62
C PRO A 26 -0.16 10.97 -12.83
N ALA A 27 -0.05 12.28 -13.08
CA ALA A 27 -1.18 13.21 -13.06
C ALA A 27 -2.27 12.85 -14.09
N GLU A 28 -1.86 12.32 -15.25
CA GLU A 28 -2.75 11.85 -16.31
C GLU A 28 -3.59 10.63 -15.90
N LYS A 29 -3.15 9.90 -14.87
CA LYS A 29 -3.86 8.74 -14.33
C LYS A 29 -4.76 9.11 -13.14
N VAL A 30 -4.40 10.13 -12.36
CA VAL A 30 -5.16 10.56 -11.15
C VAL A 30 -6.64 10.81 -11.43
N GLY A 31 -6.97 11.47 -12.55
CA GLY A 31 -8.35 11.79 -12.91
C GLY A 31 -9.25 10.56 -13.09
N GLN A 32 -8.67 9.39 -13.36
CA GLN A 32 -9.41 8.14 -13.55
C GLN A 32 -9.90 7.54 -12.22
N PHE A 33 -9.28 7.90 -11.09
CA PHE A 33 -9.56 7.27 -9.81
C PHE A 33 -10.60 7.98 -8.96
N LEU A 34 -10.85 9.28 -9.16
CA LEU A 34 -11.75 10.04 -8.29
C LEU A 34 -13.16 9.43 -8.23
N GLY A 35 -13.72 9.08 -9.39
CA GLY A 35 -15.03 8.40 -9.45
C GLY A 35 -15.00 6.98 -8.90
N ILE A 36 -13.88 6.27 -9.06
CA ILE A 36 -13.70 4.90 -8.54
C ILE A 36 -13.70 4.93 -7.01
N PHE A 37 -12.93 5.85 -6.41
CA PHE A 37 -12.85 6.00 -4.97
C PHE A 37 -14.21 6.26 -4.35
N THR A 38 -15.01 7.18 -4.91
CA THR A 38 -16.34 7.49 -4.37
C THR A 38 -17.32 6.33 -4.54
N ASN A 39 -17.30 5.65 -5.68
CA ASN A 39 -18.19 4.51 -5.93
C ASN A 39 -17.87 3.34 -4.99
N CYS A 40 -16.59 3.06 -4.78
CA CYS A 40 -16.15 1.96 -3.93
C CYS A 40 -16.46 2.18 -2.44
N ILE A 41 -16.58 3.43 -1.96
CA ILE A 41 -17.08 3.70 -0.61
C ILE A 41 -18.49 3.11 -0.46
N SER A 42 -19.38 3.42 -1.40
CA SER A 42 -20.76 2.94 -1.37
C SER A 42 -20.87 1.43 -1.58
N GLU A 43 -20.11 0.87 -2.52
CA GLU A 43 -20.16 -0.57 -2.86
C GLU A 43 -19.63 -1.44 -1.72
N ALA A 44 -18.52 -1.03 -1.10
CA ALA A 44 -17.94 -1.77 0.02
C ALA A 44 -18.70 -1.56 1.34
N GLY A 45 -19.58 -0.55 1.42
CA GLY A 45 -20.16 -0.08 2.68
C GLY A 45 -19.08 0.47 3.63
N ALA A 46 -18.03 1.06 3.06
CA ALA A 46 -16.93 1.65 3.82
C ALA A 46 -17.24 3.11 4.17
N THR A 47 -16.42 3.69 5.05
CA THR A 47 -16.50 5.12 5.40
C THR A 47 -15.46 5.94 4.64
N GLU A 48 -15.59 7.27 4.71
CA GLU A 48 -14.61 8.20 4.15
C GLU A 48 -13.20 8.01 4.73
N ASP A 49 -13.07 7.45 5.94
CA ASP A 49 -11.77 7.10 6.52
C ASP A 49 -11.00 6.14 5.61
N SER A 50 -11.67 5.19 4.97
CA SER A 50 -11.02 4.26 4.04
C SER A 50 -10.35 4.98 2.86
N LEU A 51 -11.00 6.01 2.30
CA LEU A 51 -10.41 6.85 1.26
C LEU A 51 -9.23 7.67 1.77
N ILE A 52 -9.38 8.30 2.93
CA ILE A 52 -8.31 9.12 3.54
C ILE A 52 -7.08 8.24 3.77
N LYS A 53 -7.25 7.07 4.38
CA LYS A 53 -6.15 6.14 4.68
C LYS A 53 -5.51 5.60 3.41
N LEU A 54 -6.29 5.29 2.38
CA LEU A 54 -5.73 4.86 1.10
C LEU A 54 -4.87 5.96 0.45
N LYS A 55 -5.32 7.23 0.47
CA LYS A 55 -4.54 8.37 -0.05
C LYS A 55 -3.26 8.64 0.76
N GLU A 56 -3.29 8.35 2.05
CA GLU A 56 -2.14 8.46 2.96
C GLU A 56 -1.22 7.22 2.94
N VAL A 57 -1.55 6.20 2.13
CA VAL A 57 -0.84 4.92 2.08
C VAL A 57 -0.80 4.23 3.45
N LYS A 58 -1.94 4.20 4.14
CA LYS A 58 -2.14 3.61 5.45
C LYS A 58 -3.24 2.56 5.44
N LEU A 59 -3.27 1.76 6.51
CA LEU A 59 -4.41 0.91 6.84
C LEU A 59 -5.49 1.74 7.53
N SER A 60 -6.74 1.41 7.24
CA SER A 60 -7.90 1.91 7.98
C SER A 60 -8.33 0.89 9.03
N ASP A 61 -8.90 1.41 10.13
CA ASP A 61 -9.56 0.61 11.17
C ASP A 61 -11.01 0.25 10.78
N ASP A 62 -11.49 0.75 9.64
CA ASP A 62 -12.80 0.39 9.08
C ASP A 62 -12.83 -1.12 8.75
N LYS A 63 -13.83 -1.81 9.30
CA LYS A 63 -14.02 -3.26 9.08
C LYS A 63 -14.27 -3.66 7.62
N ASN A 64 -14.65 -2.70 6.76
CA ASN A 64 -14.89 -2.88 5.33
C ASN A 64 -13.72 -2.34 4.47
N PHE A 65 -12.59 -1.96 5.08
CA PHE A 65 -11.44 -1.44 4.34
C PHE A 65 -10.88 -2.44 3.31
N ASN A 66 -10.87 -3.75 3.63
CA ASN A 66 -10.43 -4.79 2.69
C ASN A 66 -11.30 -4.81 1.41
N LYS A 67 -12.62 -4.72 1.56
CA LYS A 67 -13.57 -4.67 0.45
C LYS A 67 -13.42 -3.38 -0.35
N TYR A 68 -13.22 -2.26 0.34
CA TYR A 68 -12.96 -0.96 -0.31
C TYR A 68 -11.70 -1.01 -1.16
N LEU A 69 -10.58 -1.44 -0.58
CA LEU A 69 -9.30 -1.58 -1.25
C LEU A 69 -9.40 -2.51 -2.47
N TYR A 70 -10.03 -3.67 -2.30
CA TYR A 70 -10.28 -4.62 -3.37
C TYR A 70 -11.09 -3.99 -4.51
N CYS A 71 -12.22 -3.34 -4.19
CA CYS A 71 -13.04 -2.65 -5.19
C CYS A 71 -12.22 -1.64 -5.99
N VAL A 72 -11.40 -0.83 -5.31
CA VAL A 72 -10.56 0.18 -5.97
C VAL A 72 -9.56 -0.49 -6.90
N LEU A 73 -8.80 -1.48 -6.44
CA LEU A 73 -7.74 -2.13 -7.22
C LEU A 73 -8.31 -2.88 -8.44
N VAL A 74 -9.43 -3.57 -8.29
CA VAL A 74 -10.08 -4.30 -9.39
C VAL A 74 -10.70 -3.34 -10.39
N THR A 75 -11.47 -2.36 -9.93
CA THR A 75 -12.18 -1.42 -10.82
C THR A 75 -11.22 -0.54 -11.62
N SER A 76 -10.08 -0.21 -11.02
CA SER A 76 -9.01 0.51 -11.73
C SER A 76 -8.12 -0.39 -12.59
N GLY A 77 -8.28 -1.71 -12.49
CA GLY A 77 -7.58 -2.70 -13.31
C GLY A 77 -6.14 -2.95 -12.90
N TYR A 78 -5.75 -2.61 -11.66
CA TYR A 78 -4.45 -2.91 -11.07
C TYR A 78 -4.45 -4.19 -10.25
N SER A 79 -5.59 -4.84 -10.04
CA SER A 79 -5.63 -6.23 -9.57
C SER A 79 -6.58 -7.06 -10.42
N ASP A 80 -6.36 -8.37 -10.40
CA ASP A 80 -7.34 -9.33 -10.89
C ASP A 80 -8.48 -9.53 -9.89
N LYS A 81 -9.48 -10.31 -10.30
CA LYS A 81 -10.66 -10.67 -9.51
C LYS A 81 -10.35 -11.53 -8.27
N ASP A 82 -9.14 -12.11 -8.20
CA ASP A 82 -8.72 -12.93 -7.08
C ASP A 82 -7.95 -12.08 -6.04
N GLY A 83 -7.80 -10.77 -6.30
CA GLY A 83 -7.19 -9.80 -5.39
C GLY A 83 -5.68 -9.65 -5.56
N HIS A 84 -5.08 -10.26 -6.59
CA HIS A 84 -3.64 -10.15 -6.85
C HIS A 84 -3.34 -8.98 -7.77
N VAL A 85 -2.29 -8.23 -7.46
CA VAL A 85 -1.93 -7.04 -8.20
C VAL A 85 -1.30 -7.38 -9.55
N THR A 86 -1.77 -6.73 -10.60
CA THR A 86 -1.19 -6.80 -11.95
C THR A 86 0.13 -6.05 -11.96
N GLU A 87 1.23 -6.81 -11.95
CA GLU A 87 2.60 -6.30 -11.86
C GLU A 87 2.91 -5.31 -12.99
N GLU A 88 2.71 -5.71 -14.25
CA GLU A 88 3.09 -4.90 -15.42
C GLU A 88 2.52 -3.48 -15.37
N LYS A 89 1.22 -3.37 -15.09
CA LYS A 89 0.53 -2.07 -14.99
C LYS A 89 0.98 -1.26 -13.77
N THR A 90 1.19 -1.94 -12.65
CA THR A 90 1.50 -1.25 -11.38
C THR A 90 2.91 -0.69 -11.41
N VAL A 91 3.88 -1.43 -11.96
CA VAL A 91 5.28 -1.00 -12.07
C VAL A 91 5.41 0.26 -12.93
N GLU A 92 4.59 0.40 -13.98
CA GLU A 92 4.62 1.58 -14.86
C GLU A 92 4.27 2.90 -14.16
N LEU A 93 3.56 2.84 -13.02
CA LEU A 93 3.22 4.01 -12.22
C LEU A 93 4.41 4.64 -11.50
N PHE A 94 5.51 3.89 -11.36
CA PHE A 94 6.68 4.31 -10.60
C PHE A 94 7.80 4.85 -11.49
N PRO A 95 8.66 5.70 -10.89
CA PRO A 95 10.05 5.92 -11.21
C PRO A 95 10.72 4.92 -12.11
N GLU A 96 11.29 5.21 -13.28
CA GLU A 96 12.08 4.18 -14.00
C GLU A 96 13.19 3.59 -13.11
N SER A 97 13.82 4.43 -12.28
CA SER A 97 14.80 4.05 -11.25
C SER A 97 14.28 3.06 -10.20
N ASP A 98 12.96 2.94 -10.08
CA ASP A 98 12.26 2.28 -8.99
C ASP A 98 11.58 0.99 -9.45
N ARG A 99 11.32 0.89 -10.76
CA ARG A 99 10.54 -0.20 -11.34
C ARG A 99 11.06 -1.58 -10.97
N LYS A 100 12.38 -1.76 -10.97
CA LYS A 100 13.00 -3.05 -10.63
C LYS A 100 12.68 -3.46 -9.19
N ILE A 101 12.92 -2.59 -8.22
CA ILE A 101 12.71 -2.92 -6.80
C ILE A 101 11.22 -3.04 -6.48
N VAL A 102 10.38 -2.20 -7.10
CA VAL A 102 8.91 -2.29 -6.95
C VAL A 102 8.39 -3.60 -7.53
N LYS A 103 8.88 -4.03 -8.69
CA LYS A 103 8.54 -5.31 -9.30
C LYS A 103 8.86 -6.47 -8.35
N GLU A 104 10.07 -6.52 -7.80
CA GLU A 104 10.50 -7.55 -6.85
C GLU A 104 9.57 -7.60 -5.62
N VAL A 105 9.18 -6.44 -5.07
CA VAL A 105 8.23 -6.35 -3.94
C VAL A 105 6.83 -6.80 -4.33
N ILE A 106 6.34 -6.46 -5.53
CA ILE A 106 5.03 -6.92 -6.02
C ILE A 106 5.00 -8.44 -6.16
N GLU A 107 6.03 -9.02 -6.80
CA GLU A 107 6.15 -10.48 -6.94
C GLU A 107 6.19 -11.19 -5.59
N GLU A 108 6.88 -10.60 -4.60
CA GLU A 108 6.92 -11.14 -3.25
C GLU A 108 5.57 -11.03 -2.54
N CYS A 109 4.93 -9.86 -2.57
CA CYS A 109 3.69 -9.60 -1.86
C CYS A 109 2.47 -10.28 -2.49
N ASN A 110 2.46 -10.54 -3.80
CA ASN A 110 1.43 -11.33 -4.47
C ASN A 110 1.42 -12.80 -4.07
N LYS A 111 2.47 -13.31 -3.41
CA LYS A 111 2.46 -14.67 -2.86
C LYS A 111 1.56 -14.78 -1.63
N ASN A 112 1.25 -13.66 -0.98
CA ASN A 112 0.38 -13.65 0.18
C ASN A 112 -1.05 -14.00 -0.23
N GLN A 113 -1.65 -14.92 0.51
CA GLN A 113 -3.00 -15.42 0.24
C GLN A 113 -4.01 -14.79 1.21
N GLY A 114 -5.24 -14.65 0.74
CA GLY A 114 -6.42 -14.37 1.56
C GLY A 114 -7.38 -15.55 1.54
N ILE A 115 -8.32 -15.59 2.49
CA ILE A 115 -9.44 -16.54 2.42
C ILE A 115 -10.35 -16.15 1.26
N GLU A 116 -10.63 -14.86 1.16
CA GLU A 116 -11.39 -14.23 0.07
C GLU A 116 -10.50 -13.27 -0.73
N ALA A 117 -10.91 -12.93 -1.95
CA ALA A 117 -10.17 -12.01 -2.82
C ALA A 117 -9.91 -10.64 -2.17
N ALA A 118 -10.86 -10.15 -1.35
CA ALA A 118 -10.68 -8.91 -0.61
C ALA A 118 -9.59 -9.01 0.46
N ASP A 119 -9.44 -10.17 1.08
CA ASP A 119 -8.39 -10.42 2.07
C ASP A 119 -7.03 -10.58 1.40
N ALA A 120 -6.99 -11.16 0.19
CA ALA A 120 -5.77 -11.23 -0.61
C ALA A 120 -5.27 -9.83 -0.99
N ALA A 121 -6.18 -8.95 -1.45
CA ALA A 121 -5.85 -7.55 -1.73
C ALA A 121 -5.33 -6.82 -0.49
N LEU A 122 -5.94 -7.03 0.68
CA LEU A 122 -5.47 -6.46 1.94
C LEU A 122 -4.09 -7.01 2.35
N ALA A 123 -3.86 -8.31 2.19
CA ALA A 123 -2.59 -8.96 2.52
C ALA A 123 -1.45 -8.47 1.61
N PHE A 124 -1.74 -8.29 0.31
CA PHE A 124 -0.84 -7.64 -0.62
C PHE A 124 -0.50 -6.22 -0.15
N TYR A 125 -1.51 -5.39 0.09
CA TYR A 125 -1.31 -3.98 0.41
C TYR A 125 -0.51 -3.79 1.70
N LYS A 126 -0.81 -4.57 2.76
CA LYS A 126 -0.02 -4.61 4.00
C LYS A 126 1.46 -4.93 3.75
N CYS A 127 1.72 -5.96 2.95
CA CYS A 127 3.07 -6.34 2.59
C CYS A 127 3.78 -5.25 1.78
N PHE A 128 3.08 -4.64 0.82
CA PHE A 128 3.65 -3.61 -0.04
C PHE A 128 4.05 -2.36 0.75
N ILE A 129 3.19 -1.87 1.64
CA ILE A 129 3.52 -0.70 2.48
C ILE A 129 4.66 -0.97 3.46
N GLU A 130 4.87 -2.23 3.87
CA GLU A 130 5.94 -2.62 4.79
C GLU A 130 7.29 -2.80 4.08
N LYS A 131 7.27 -3.38 2.88
CA LYS A 131 8.48 -3.81 2.17
C LYS A 131 8.93 -2.87 1.07
N SER A 132 8.01 -2.15 0.44
CA SER A 132 8.37 -1.29 -0.68
C SER A 132 9.17 -0.09 -0.16
N PRO A 133 10.36 0.18 -0.70
CA PRO A 133 11.11 1.37 -0.34
C PRO A 133 10.45 2.64 -0.90
N VAL A 134 9.45 2.52 -1.77
CA VAL A 134 8.73 3.64 -2.39
C VAL A 134 7.23 3.39 -2.46
N VAL A 135 6.44 4.41 -2.15
CA VAL A 135 4.98 4.38 -2.31
C VAL A 135 4.46 5.55 -3.11
N LEU A 136 3.35 5.34 -3.81
CA LEU A 136 2.68 6.37 -4.58
C LEU A 136 1.72 7.15 -3.69
N VAL A 137 1.79 8.47 -3.78
CA VAL A 137 0.84 9.39 -3.16
C VAL A 137 0.16 10.26 -4.22
N ILE A 138 -1.12 10.55 -4.02
CA ILE A 138 -1.86 11.50 -4.84
C ILE A 138 -1.64 12.89 -4.25
N ARG A 139 -1.17 13.84 -5.07
CA ARG A 139 -0.99 15.24 -4.65
C ARG A 139 -2.34 15.78 -4.12
N GLN A 140 -2.33 16.32 -2.90
CA GLN A 140 -3.48 17.01 -2.32
C GLN A 140 -3.75 18.32 -3.06
#